data_AF-A0A7S8EX77-F1
#
_entry.id   AF-A0A7S8EX77-F1
#
_cell.length_a   1.000
_cell.length_b   1.000
_cell.length_c   1.000
_cell.angle_alpha   90.00
_cell.angle_beta   90.00
_cell.angle_gamma   90.00
#
_symmetry.space_group_name_H-M   'P 1'
#
loop_
_entity.id
_entity.type
_entity.pdbx_description
1 polymer ?
#
loop_
_entity_poly.entity_id
_entity_poly.type
_entity_poly.pdbx_seq_one_letter_code
_entity_poly.pdbx_strand_id
1 'polypeptide(L)'
;MTEDIRSAWDALAQEHCDQTGITLPNARDNIIGFWLTAGDTRPFFDWVLRGHKPSPENVLLVAAMMARADSPDVLPSKLKDALPFGLSISGKRRGDRSNLEFVVRDYFIGREVERKIAVGEKYEAAIAAVHEWLPATNIKVGPQTVRDAYDTRRQGKSTKR
;
A
#
# COMPACT_ATOMS: atom_id res chain seq x y z
N MET A 1 16.96 35.53 -0.13
CA MET A 1 16.12 35.00 -1.22
C MET A 1 14.92 34.35 -0.56
N THR A 2 13.78 35.05 -0.54
CA THR A 2 12.52 34.48 -0.06
C THR A 2 12.05 33.49 -1.10
N GLU A 3 12.18 32.19 -0.82
CA GLU A 3 11.41 31.19 -1.56
C GLU A 3 9.94 31.61 -1.48
N ASP A 4 9.29 31.65 -2.64
CA ASP A 4 7.92 32.10 -2.86
C ASP A 4 6.97 31.40 -1.86
N ILE A 5 6.54 32.11 -0.82
CA ILE A 5 5.65 31.61 0.22
C ILE A 5 4.27 31.41 -0.42
N ARG A 6 3.88 30.16 -0.66
CA ARG A 6 2.63 29.80 -1.36
C ARG A 6 1.54 29.30 -0.43
N SER A 7 1.90 28.96 0.81
CA SER A 7 0.98 28.41 1.80
C SER A 7 1.30 28.91 3.22
N ALA A 8 0.36 28.69 4.14
CA ALA A 8 0.57 28.99 5.56
C ALA A 8 1.73 28.17 6.17
N TRP A 9 1.93 26.92 5.71
CA TRP A 9 3.04 26.09 6.17
C TRP A 9 4.40 26.51 5.58
N ASP A 10 4.43 27.18 4.41
CA ASP A 10 5.67 27.81 3.91
C ASP A 10 6.15 28.92 4.85
N ALA A 11 5.23 29.80 5.28
CA ALA A 11 5.54 30.87 6.23
C ALA A 11 6.04 30.30 7.56
N LEU A 12 5.37 29.26 8.07
CA LEU A 12 5.74 28.60 9.32
C LEU A 12 7.12 27.92 9.23
N ALA A 13 7.44 27.28 8.11
CA ALA A 13 8.76 26.67 7.91
C ALA A 13 9.87 27.72 7.80
N GLN A 14 9.60 28.86 7.14
CA GLN A 14 10.55 29.96 7.07
C GLN A 14 10.78 30.59 8.44
N GLU A 15 9.72 30.86 9.20
CA GLU A 15 9.83 31.37 10.57
C GLU A 15 10.62 30.39 11.46
N HIS A 16 10.34 29.10 11.37
CA HIS A 16 11.06 28.07 12.15
C HIS A 16 12.54 27.98 11.76
N CYS A 17 12.86 28.11 10.46
CA CYS A 17 14.22 28.23 9.94
C CYS A 17 14.95 29.44 10.55
N ASP A 18 14.30 30.61 10.53
CA ASP A 18 14.88 31.86 11.02
C ASP A 18 15.10 31.85 12.54
N GLN A 19 14.17 31.26 13.31
CA GLN A 19 14.25 31.19 14.77
C GLN A 19 15.29 30.18 15.27
N THR A 20 15.43 29.03 14.60
CA THR A 20 16.26 27.92 15.09
C THR A 20 17.61 27.82 14.38
N GLY A 21 17.79 28.51 13.25
CA GLY A 21 19.01 28.46 12.44
C GLY A 21 19.20 27.15 11.68
N ILE A 22 18.20 26.26 11.66
CA ILE A 22 18.24 25.04 10.84
C ILE A 22 17.98 25.38 9.37
N THR A 23 18.33 24.45 8.47
CA THR A 23 18.05 24.64 7.04
C THR A 23 16.55 24.60 6.77
N LEU A 24 16.08 25.35 5.77
CA LEU A 24 14.67 25.34 5.36
C LEU A 24 14.13 23.91 5.06
N PRO A 25 14.87 22.99 4.41
CA PRO A 25 14.43 21.60 4.29
C PRO A 25 14.17 20.91 5.63
N ASN A 26 15.03 21.10 6.63
CA ASN A 26 14.84 20.51 7.95
C ASN A 26 13.65 21.16 8.69
N ALA A 27 13.44 22.46 8.50
CA ALA A 27 12.26 23.14 9.02
C ALA A 27 10.97 22.58 8.40
N ARG A 28 10.94 22.40 7.08
CA ARG A 28 9.82 21.73 6.38
C ARG A 28 9.56 20.34 6.95
N ASP A 29 10.61 19.54 7.19
CA ASP A 29 10.44 18.20 7.76
C ASP A 29 9.84 18.22 9.18
N ASN A 30 10.24 19.18 10.02
CA ASN A 30 9.63 19.34 11.34
C ASN A 30 8.15 19.72 11.25
N ILE A 31 7.79 20.63 10.34
CA ILE A 31 6.39 21.01 10.11
C ILE A 31 5.60 19.83 9.57
N ILE A 32 6.14 19.05 8.63
CA ILE A 32 5.51 17.82 8.15
C ILE A 32 5.20 16.88 9.31
N GLY A 33 6.18 16.56 10.16
CA GLY A 33 5.99 15.65 11.28
C GLY A 33 4.90 16.14 12.25
N PHE A 34 4.90 17.43 12.56
CA PHE A 34 3.88 18.05 13.41
C PHE A 34 2.47 17.91 12.81
N TRP A 35 2.29 18.18 11.53
CA TRP A 35 0.96 18.09 10.89
C TRP A 35 0.52 16.64 10.65
N LEU A 36 1.43 15.74 10.31
CA LEU A 36 1.11 14.31 10.13
C LEU A 36 0.61 13.68 11.43
N THR A 37 1.22 14.00 12.57
CA THR A 37 0.75 13.51 13.88
C THR A 37 -0.63 14.06 14.25
N ALA A 38 -1.00 15.24 13.75
CA ALA A 38 -2.34 15.80 13.85
C ALA A 38 -3.33 15.24 12.80
N GLY A 39 -2.89 14.33 11.92
CA GLY A 39 -3.72 13.69 10.89
C GLY A 39 -3.90 14.50 9.61
N ASP A 40 -3.12 15.56 9.42
CA ASP A 40 -3.18 16.41 8.23
C ASP A 40 -1.97 16.19 7.33
N THR A 41 -2.22 15.77 6.10
CA THR A 41 -1.19 15.45 5.11
C THR A 41 -0.90 16.56 4.12
N ARG A 42 -1.60 17.69 4.20
CA ARG A 42 -1.47 18.79 3.24
C ARG A 42 -0.05 19.32 3.10
N PRO A 43 0.69 19.61 4.19
CA PRO A 43 2.08 20.07 4.05
C PRO A 43 2.98 19.01 3.41
N PHE A 44 2.76 17.72 3.71
CA PHE A 44 3.55 16.62 3.16
C PHE A 44 3.40 16.56 1.63
N PHE A 45 2.18 16.37 1.11
CA PHE A 45 2.03 16.19 -0.33
C PHE A 45 2.31 17.49 -1.10
N ASP A 46 1.98 18.66 -0.54
CA ASP A 46 2.23 19.94 -1.20
C ASP A 46 3.73 20.20 -1.41
N TRP A 47 4.56 19.98 -0.39
CA TRP A 47 6.02 20.14 -0.55
C TRP A 47 6.64 19.04 -1.42
N VAL A 48 6.20 17.79 -1.29
CA VAL A 48 6.70 16.68 -2.12
C VAL A 48 6.41 16.92 -3.60
N LEU A 49 5.19 17.36 -3.95
CA LEU A 49 4.82 17.69 -5.33
C LEU A 49 5.61 18.88 -5.88
N ARG A 50 6.12 19.76 -5.01
CA ARG A 50 7.01 20.87 -5.35
C ARG A 50 8.50 20.50 -5.35
N GLY A 51 8.85 19.23 -5.12
CA GLY A 51 10.23 18.72 -5.23
C GLY A 51 11.00 18.66 -3.92
N HIS A 52 10.38 18.94 -2.77
CA HIS A 52 10.98 18.63 -1.47
C HIS A 52 11.20 17.13 -1.34
N LYS A 53 12.32 16.74 -0.72
CA LYS A 53 12.64 15.34 -0.41
C LYS A 53 12.47 15.14 1.11
N PRO A 54 11.35 14.58 1.58
CA PRO A 54 11.11 14.41 3.00
C PRO A 54 12.13 13.49 3.63
N SER A 55 12.41 13.70 4.91
CA SER A 55 13.25 12.80 5.68
C SER A 55 12.69 11.36 5.72
N PRO A 56 13.54 10.35 5.94
CA PRO A 56 13.10 8.97 6.14
C PRO A 56 12.05 8.82 7.25
N GLU A 57 12.13 9.63 8.30
CA GLU A 57 11.16 9.64 9.40
C GLU A 57 9.78 10.06 8.91
N ASN A 58 9.66 11.14 8.14
CA ASN A 58 8.39 11.59 7.58
C ASN A 58 7.80 10.58 6.60
N VAL A 59 8.64 9.94 5.78
CA VAL A 59 8.21 8.84 4.90
C VAL A 59 7.68 7.66 5.72
N LEU A 60 8.35 7.32 6.82
CA LEU A 60 7.89 6.26 7.73
C LEU A 60 6.55 6.59 8.39
N LEU A 61 6.33 7.85 8.79
CA LEU A 61 5.04 8.27 9.36
C LEU A 61 3.90 8.08 8.34
N VAL A 62 4.09 8.53 7.09
CA VAL A 62 3.10 8.34 6.03
C VAL A 62 2.85 6.86 5.76
N ALA A 63 3.91 6.04 5.67
CA ALA A 63 3.78 4.59 5.50
C ALA A 63 3.00 3.94 6.65
N ALA A 64 3.25 4.38 7.89
CA ALA A 64 2.52 3.89 9.05
C ALA A 64 1.04 4.31 9.02
N MET A 65 0.72 5.55 8.61
CA MET A 65 -0.66 6.00 8.42
C MET A 65 -1.38 5.20 7.32
N MET A 66 -0.68 4.82 6.24
CA MET A 66 -1.22 3.93 5.19
C MET A 66 -1.50 2.54 5.74
N ALA A 67 -0.54 1.93 6.44
CA ALA A 67 -0.69 0.62 7.05
C ALA A 67 -1.81 0.60 8.10
N ARG A 68 -2.02 1.68 8.85
CA ARG A 68 -3.11 1.79 9.83
C ARG A 68 -4.49 1.72 9.17
N ALA A 69 -4.62 2.29 7.97
CA ALA A 69 -5.88 2.31 7.24
C ALA A 69 -6.18 0.98 6.53
N ASP A 70 -5.15 0.30 6.03
CA ASP A 70 -5.31 -0.92 5.23
C ASP A 70 -5.19 -2.21 6.07
N SER A 71 -4.14 -2.31 6.88
CA SER A 71 -3.73 -3.53 7.58
C SER A 71 -3.20 -3.19 8.98
N PRO A 72 -4.02 -2.67 9.91
CA PRO A 72 -3.55 -2.12 11.18
C PRO A 72 -2.78 -3.12 12.04
N ASP A 73 -3.03 -4.42 11.89
CA ASP A 73 -2.37 -5.46 12.68
C ASP A 73 -0.89 -5.63 12.38
N VAL A 74 -0.41 -5.18 11.21
CA VAL A 74 1.01 -5.26 10.84
C VAL A 74 1.87 -4.19 11.51
N LEU A 75 1.24 -3.17 12.13
CA LEU A 75 1.96 -2.08 12.76
C LEU A 75 2.54 -2.49 14.12
N PRO A 76 3.84 -2.24 14.38
CA PRO A 76 4.42 -2.32 15.70
C PRO A 76 3.66 -1.45 16.70
N SER A 77 3.48 -1.92 17.95
CA SER A 77 2.69 -1.20 18.96
C SER A 77 3.14 0.25 19.17
N LYS A 78 4.46 0.51 19.14
CA LYS A 78 5.02 1.88 19.25
C LYS A 78 4.50 2.84 18.17
N LEU A 79 4.30 2.36 16.95
CA LEU A 79 3.79 3.16 15.84
C LEU A 79 2.26 3.30 15.89
N LYS A 80 1.55 2.30 16.42
CA LYS A 80 0.10 2.40 16.68
C LYS A 80 -0.21 3.51 17.68
N ASP A 81 0.61 3.70 18.70
CA ASP A 81 0.36 4.72 19.71
C ASP A 81 0.77 6.12 19.23
N ALA A 82 1.83 6.23 18.42
CA ALA A 82 2.37 7.51 17.95
C ALA A 82 1.53 8.18 16.84
N LEU A 83 0.76 7.41 16.07
CA LEU A 83 0.02 7.93 14.91
C LEU A 83 -1.46 7.55 14.99
N PRO A 84 -2.30 8.28 15.75
CA PRO A 84 -3.69 7.90 15.99
C PRO A 84 -4.56 7.84 14.72
N PHE A 85 -4.12 8.47 13.63
CA PHE A 85 -4.85 8.61 12.38
C PHE A 85 -4.27 7.73 11.27
N GLY A 86 -5.16 7.21 10.41
CA GLY A 86 -4.78 6.51 9.17
C GLY A 86 -5.16 7.32 7.94
N LEU A 87 -4.56 7.01 6.79
CA LEU A 87 -4.93 7.66 5.51
C LEU A 87 -6.19 7.02 4.93
N SER A 88 -7.26 7.79 4.85
CA SER A 88 -8.46 7.38 4.12
C SER A 88 -8.32 7.78 2.65
N ILE A 89 -8.31 6.78 1.76
CA ILE A 89 -8.47 7.01 0.32
C ILE A 89 -9.95 6.80 -0.01
N SER A 90 -10.68 7.91 -0.16
CA SER A 90 -12.05 7.89 -0.64
C SER A 90 -12.08 7.82 -2.17
N GLY A 91 -13.07 7.12 -2.74
CA GLY A 91 -13.29 7.11 -4.20
C GLY A 91 -13.18 5.76 -4.92
N LYS A 92 -12.97 4.63 -4.21
CA LYS A 92 -13.20 3.32 -4.85
C LYS A 92 -14.66 3.29 -5.34
N ARG A 93 -14.86 3.05 -6.65
CA ARG A 93 -16.20 2.97 -7.23
C ARG A 93 -17.01 1.93 -6.48
N ARG A 94 -18.29 2.19 -6.24
CA ARG A 94 -19.20 1.21 -5.64
C ARG A 94 -19.18 -0.07 -6.49
N GLY A 95 -18.77 -1.19 -5.89
CA GLY A 95 -18.61 -2.48 -6.58
C GLY A 95 -17.20 -2.77 -7.11
N ASP A 96 -16.27 -1.84 -7.00
CA ASP A 96 -14.86 -2.07 -7.34
C ASP A 96 -14.20 -2.97 -6.28
N ARG A 97 -14.18 -4.27 -6.61
CA ARG A 97 -13.49 -5.32 -5.86
C ARG A 97 -12.09 -5.61 -6.43
N SER A 98 -11.55 -4.73 -7.26
CA SER A 98 -10.19 -4.92 -7.82
C SER A 98 -9.15 -4.75 -6.72
N ASN A 99 -8.96 -5.82 -5.94
CA ASN A 99 -7.74 -6.00 -5.19
C ASN A 99 -6.72 -6.62 -6.16
N LEU A 100 -5.76 -5.82 -6.61
CA LEU A 100 -4.69 -6.29 -7.48
C LEU A 100 -3.91 -7.46 -6.85
N GLU A 101 -3.85 -7.54 -5.53
CA GLU A 101 -3.29 -8.69 -4.83
C GLU A 101 -4.05 -9.98 -5.15
N PHE A 102 -5.38 -9.94 -5.22
CA PHE A 102 -6.19 -11.11 -5.59
C PHE A 102 -5.95 -11.49 -7.05
N VAL A 103 -5.81 -10.52 -7.94
CA VAL A 103 -5.48 -10.77 -9.36
C VAL A 103 -4.14 -11.50 -9.48
N VAL A 104 -3.11 -11.04 -8.76
CA VAL A 104 -1.78 -11.65 -8.76
C VAL A 104 -1.81 -13.03 -8.10
N ARG A 105 -2.47 -13.17 -6.94
CA ARG A 105 -2.67 -14.44 -6.24
C ARG A 105 -3.31 -15.48 -7.17
N ASP A 106 -4.44 -15.14 -7.77
CA ASP A 106 -5.22 -16.06 -8.61
C ASP A 106 -4.44 -16.44 -9.88
N TYR A 107 -3.65 -15.52 -10.43
CA TYR A 107 -2.73 -15.83 -11.53
C TYR A 107 -1.74 -16.94 -11.16
N PHE A 108 -1.08 -16.84 -10.00
CA PHE A 108 -0.09 -17.83 -9.56
C PHE A 108 -0.74 -19.16 -9.21
N ILE A 109 -1.89 -19.15 -8.54
CA ILE A 109 -2.68 -20.35 -8.26
C ILE A 109 -3.03 -21.07 -9.56
N GLY A 110 -3.66 -20.37 -10.51
CA GLY A 110 -4.06 -20.96 -11.79
C GLY A 110 -2.86 -21.48 -12.61
N ARG A 111 -1.71 -20.79 -12.56
CA ARG A 111 -0.46 -21.25 -13.20
C ARG A 111 0.03 -22.57 -12.60
N GLU A 112 -0.04 -22.72 -11.28
CA GLU A 112 0.45 -23.92 -10.61
C GLU A 112 -0.46 -25.13 -10.85
N VAL A 113 -1.78 -24.92 -10.88
CA VAL A 113 -2.75 -25.95 -11.29
C VAL A 113 -2.50 -26.38 -12.74
N GLU A 114 -2.27 -25.43 -13.65
CA GLU A 114 -1.94 -25.70 -15.06
C GLU A 114 -0.65 -26.53 -15.18
N ARG A 115 0.38 -26.22 -14.38
CA ARG A 115 1.64 -26.97 -14.33
C ARG A 115 1.43 -28.42 -13.90
N LYS A 116 0.62 -28.65 -12.86
CA LYS A 116 0.29 -29.99 -12.35
C LYS A 116 -0.50 -30.83 -13.36
N ILE A 117 -1.47 -30.21 -14.03
CA ILE A 117 -2.21 -30.89 -15.11
C ILE A 117 -1.30 -31.22 -16.29
N ALA A 118 -0.38 -30.31 -16.65
CA ALA A 118 0.57 -30.54 -17.74
C ALA A 118 1.52 -31.72 -17.48
N VAL A 119 1.83 -32.03 -16.22
CA VAL A 119 2.62 -33.23 -15.84
C VAL A 119 1.77 -34.48 -15.65
N GLY A 120 0.47 -34.43 -15.95
CA GLY A 120 -0.43 -35.57 -15.98
C GLY A 120 -1.35 -35.72 -14.77
N GLU A 121 -1.36 -34.80 -13.81
CA GLU A 121 -2.32 -34.84 -12.70
C GLU A 121 -3.76 -34.60 -13.22
N LYS A 122 -4.72 -35.36 -12.69
CA LYS A 122 -6.16 -35.10 -12.94
C LYS A 122 -6.57 -33.79 -12.28
N TYR A 123 -7.56 -33.11 -12.86
CA TYR A 123 -8.05 -31.80 -12.40
C TYR A 123 -8.22 -31.70 -10.88
N GLU A 124 -9.05 -32.55 -10.27
CA GLU A 124 -9.31 -32.50 -8.83
C GLU A 124 -8.07 -32.83 -7.97
N ALA A 125 -7.17 -33.70 -8.46
CA ALA A 125 -5.91 -33.99 -7.78
C ALA A 125 -4.96 -32.79 -7.80
N ALA A 126 -4.87 -32.10 -8.94
CA ALA A 126 -4.09 -30.88 -9.09
C ALA A 126 -4.62 -29.76 -8.19
N ILE A 127 -5.94 -29.57 -8.12
CA ILE A 127 -6.59 -28.59 -7.24
C ILE A 127 -6.27 -28.89 -5.77
N ALA A 128 -6.44 -30.14 -5.33
CA ALA A 128 -6.15 -30.55 -3.97
C ALA A 128 -4.68 -30.31 -3.60
N ALA A 129 -3.75 -30.73 -4.48
CA ALA A 129 -2.33 -30.58 -4.24
C ALA A 129 -1.87 -29.11 -4.20
N VAL A 130 -2.45 -28.23 -5.03
CA VAL A 130 -2.19 -26.78 -4.92
C VAL A 130 -2.76 -26.24 -3.61
N HIS A 131 -4.00 -26.58 -3.28
CA HIS A 131 -4.65 -26.13 -2.05
C HIS A 131 -3.85 -26.51 -0.79
N GLU A 132 -3.29 -27.72 -0.74
CA GLU A 132 -2.43 -28.19 0.36
C GLU A 132 -1.10 -27.42 0.46
N TRP A 133 -0.56 -26.92 -0.66
CA TRP A 133 0.70 -26.17 -0.70
C TRP A 133 0.54 -24.70 -0.30
N LEU A 134 -0.61 -24.07 -0.57
CA LEU A 134 -0.82 -22.63 -0.35
C LEU A 134 -0.59 -22.12 1.09
N PRO A 135 -0.92 -22.87 2.15
CA PRO A 135 -0.59 -22.45 3.52
C PRO A 135 0.91 -22.25 3.76
N ALA A 136 1.78 -23.01 3.09
CA ALA A 136 3.24 -22.85 3.19
C ALA A 136 3.73 -21.53 2.59
N THR A 137 2.94 -20.91 1.70
CA THR A 137 3.21 -19.58 1.13
C THR A 137 2.37 -18.48 1.78
N ASN A 138 1.78 -18.75 2.96
CA ASN A 138 0.89 -17.84 3.69
C ASN A 138 -0.37 -17.43 2.90
N ILE A 139 -0.80 -18.22 1.92
CA ILE A 139 -2.05 -18.00 1.19
C ILE A 139 -3.12 -18.92 1.78
N LYS A 140 -4.16 -18.32 2.38
CA LYS A 140 -5.28 -19.05 2.99
C LYS A 140 -6.55 -18.84 2.18
N VAL A 141 -6.83 -19.78 1.28
CA VAL A 141 -8.03 -19.76 0.43
C VAL A 141 -8.66 -21.14 0.39
N GLY A 142 -9.96 -21.22 0.14
CA GLY A 142 -10.64 -22.50 0.02
C GLY A 142 -10.38 -23.19 -1.34
N PRO A 143 -10.65 -24.49 -1.47
CA PRO A 143 -10.49 -25.24 -2.72
C PRO A 143 -11.27 -24.64 -3.88
N GLN A 144 -12.44 -24.04 -3.62
CA GLN A 144 -13.24 -23.40 -4.65
C GLN A 144 -12.52 -22.20 -5.29
N THR A 145 -11.83 -21.38 -4.49
CA THR A 145 -11.02 -20.26 -5.02
C THR A 145 -9.90 -20.75 -5.93
N VAL A 146 -9.34 -21.94 -5.64
CA VAL A 146 -8.31 -22.57 -6.48
C VAL A 146 -8.90 -22.99 -7.84
N ARG A 147 -10.12 -23.55 -7.86
CA ARG A 147 -10.84 -23.87 -9.09
C ARG A 147 -11.12 -22.61 -9.90
N ASP A 148 -11.73 -21.61 -9.27
CA ASP A 148 -12.12 -20.35 -9.92
C ASP A 148 -10.91 -19.64 -10.55
N ALA A 149 -9.76 -19.62 -9.86
CA ALA A 149 -8.52 -19.04 -10.35
C ALA A 149 -7.98 -19.74 -11.62
N TYR A 150 -8.03 -21.07 -11.66
CA TYR A 150 -7.65 -21.85 -12.84
C TYR A 150 -8.64 -21.69 -14.00
N ASP A 151 -9.94 -21.76 -13.72
CA ASP A 151 -10.99 -21.69 -14.73
C ASP A 151 -11.05 -20.30 -15.39
N THR A 152 -10.94 -19.24 -14.59
CA THR A 152 -10.85 -17.85 -15.09
C THR A 152 -9.67 -17.68 -16.03
N ARG A 153 -8.51 -18.26 -15.68
CA ARG A 153 -7.30 -18.24 -16.51
C ARG A 153 -7.51 -18.94 -17.86
N ARG A 154 -8.25 -20.07 -17.90
CA ARG A 154 -8.55 -20.76 -19.16
C ARG A 154 -9.58 -20.01 -20.00
N GLN A 155 -10.61 -19.44 -19.38
CA GLN A 155 -11.62 -18.64 -20.09
C GLN A 155 -10.99 -17.44 -20.79
N GLY A 156 -10.03 -16.75 -20.15
CA GLY A 156 -9.28 -15.65 -20.76
C GLY A 156 -8.37 -16.04 -21.94
N LYS A 157 -8.02 -17.33 -22.09
CA LYS A 157 -7.32 -17.86 -23.29
C LYS A 157 -8.30 -18.18 -24.43
N SER A 158 -9.56 -18.47 -24.11
CA SER A 158 -10.60 -18.84 -25.09
C SER A 158 -11.13 -17.65 -25.89
N THR A 159 -11.13 -16.45 -25.32
CA THR A 159 -11.63 -15.20 -25.96
C THR A 159 -10.62 -14.53 -26.89
N LYS A 160 -9.43 -15.10 -27.09
CA LYS A 160 -8.38 -14.60 -28.00
C LYS A 160 -8.23 -15.45 -29.28
N ARG A 161 -9.31 -16.06 -29.76
CA ARG A 161 -9.36 -16.74 -31.06
C ARG A 161 -10.37 -16.08 -31.99
#